data_AF-A0A375FM76-F1
#
_entry.id   AF-A0A375FM76-F1
#
_cell.length_a   1.000
_cell.length_b   1.000
_cell.length_c   1.000
_cell.angle_alpha   90.00
_cell.angle_beta   90.00
_cell.angle_gamma   90.00
#
_symmetry.space_group_name_H-M   'P 1'
#
loop_
_entity.id
_entity.type
_entity.pdbx_description
1 polymer ?
#
loop_
_entity_poly.entity_id
_entity_poly.type
_entity_poly.pdbx_seq_one_letter_code
_entity_poly.pdbx_strand_id
1 'polypeptide(L)'
;MSEAFTTLFYLLVGHALADYPLQGDFLANGKNRNTPLGKVFWPHALFAHSMIHGGFVAVITGHVWLGIAEAAIHAATDWLKCEKRISLRLDQFVHYGSKVAWALITWWMA
;
A
#
# COMPACT_ATOMS: atom_id res chain seq x y z
N MET A 1 22.47 8.46 -4.50
CA MET A 1 22.27 7.04 -4.85
C MET A 1 22.18 6.13 -3.63
N SER A 2 23.12 6.16 -2.69
CA SER A 2 23.01 5.42 -1.40
C SER A 2 21.68 5.69 -0.68
N GLU A 3 21.29 6.97 -0.58
CA GLU A 3 20.03 7.38 0.06
C GLU A 3 18.78 6.82 -0.64
N ALA A 4 18.80 6.69 -1.96
CA ALA A 4 17.70 6.13 -2.73
C ALA A 4 17.53 4.63 -2.43
N PHE A 5 18.64 3.88 -2.30
CA PHE A 5 18.61 2.46 -1.92
C PHE A 5 18.10 2.27 -0.49
N THR A 6 18.54 3.10 0.45
CA THR A 6 18.07 3.08 1.84
C THR A 6 16.57 3.37 1.91
N THR A 7 16.10 4.41 1.20
CA THR A 7 14.67 4.76 1.12
C THR A 7 13.86 3.60 0.55
N LEU A 8 14.30 3.02 -0.58
CA LEU A 8 13.63 1.88 -1.20
C LEU A 8 13.56 0.68 -0.24
N PHE A 9 14.66 0.37 0.45
CA PHE A 9 14.68 -0.73 1.41
C PHE A 9 13.63 -0.54 2.51
N TYR A 10 13.57 0.64 3.13
CA TYR A 10 12.57 0.90 4.17
C TYR A 10 11.14 0.94 3.63
N LEU A 11 10.92 1.44 2.41
CA LEU A 11 9.61 1.40 1.75
C LEU A 11 9.13 -0.05 1.53
N LEU A 12 10.03 -0.95 1.13
CA LEU A 12 9.73 -2.38 0.98
C LEU A 12 9.46 -3.05 2.34
N VAL A 13 10.20 -2.68 3.38
CA VAL A 13 9.96 -3.15 4.77
C VAL A 13 8.59 -2.69 5.25
N GLY A 14 8.24 -1.41 5.06
CA GLY A 14 6.94 -0.85 5.44
C GLY A 14 5.78 -1.56 4.73
N HIS A 15 5.92 -1.81 3.43
CA HIS A 15 4.96 -2.60 2.66
C HIS A 15 4.81 -4.03 3.23
N ALA A 16 5.92 -4.73 3.45
CA ALA A 16 5.89 -6.10 3.97
C ALA A 16 5.28 -6.15 5.39
N LEU A 17 5.57 -5.17 6.23
CA LEU A 17 4.98 -5.07 7.57
C LEU A 17 3.45 -4.84 7.49
N ALA A 18 3.01 -3.98 6.58
CA ALA A 18 1.60 -3.62 6.42
C ALA A 18 0.75 -4.75 5.81
N ASP A 19 1.25 -5.47 4.81
CA ASP A 19 0.49 -6.50 4.07
C ASP A 19 0.52 -7.89 4.73
N TYR A 20 1.50 -8.17 5.59
CA TYR A 20 1.68 -9.49 6.18
C TYR A 20 1.37 -9.49 7.70
N PRO A 21 2.21 -8.97 8.61
CA PRO A 21 1.86 -8.91 10.04
C PRO A 21 0.63 -8.05 10.39
N LEU A 22 0.51 -6.85 9.82
CA LEU A 22 -0.55 -5.90 10.20
C LEU A 22 -1.89 -6.16 9.52
N GLN A 23 -1.92 -7.04 8.52
CA GLN A 23 -3.13 -7.45 7.81
C GLN A 23 -3.54 -8.87 8.22
N GLY A 24 -3.98 -9.00 9.47
CA GLY A 24 -4.63 -10.24 9.92
C GLY A 24 -5.96 -10.51 9.19
N ASP A 25 -6.58 -11.64 9.50
CA ASP A 25 -7.80 -12.14 8.84
C ASP A 25 -8.95 -11.12 8.81
N PHE A 26 -9.12 -10.33 9.87
CA PHE A 26 -10.13 -9.28 9.91
C PHE A 26 -9.94 -8.27 8.78
N LEU A 27 -8.73 -7.75 8.60
CA LEU A 27 -8.47 -6.70 7.62
C LEU A 27 -8.49 -7.27 6.19
N ALA A 28 -7.92 -8.47 6.00
CA ALA A 28 -7.91 -9.17 4.72
C ALA A 28 -9.33 -9.45 4.20
N ASN A 29 -10.23 -9.93 5.07
CA ASN A 29 -11.62 -10.18 4.69
C ASN A 29 -12.44 -8.88 4.65
N GLY A 30 -12.21 -7.98 5.61
CA GLY A 30 -12.93 -6.72 5.74
C GLY A 30 -12.74 -5.81 4.53
N LYS A 31 -11.52 -5.73 3.97
CA LYS A 31 -11.23 -4.89 2.79
C LYS A 31 -11.79 -5.44 1.47
N ASN A 32 -12.39 -6.63 1.48
CA ASN A 32 -13.05 -7.24 0.33
C ASN A 32 -14.58 -7.19 0.49
N ARG A 33 -15.26 -6.31 -0.26
CA ARG A 33 -16.74 -6.11 -0.18
C ARG A 33 -17.57 -7.35 -0.48
N ASN A 34 -16.97 -8.37 -1.10
CA ASN A 34 -17.65 -9.60 -1.48
C ASN A 34 -17.67 -10.65 -0.37
N THR A 35 -16.93 -10.45 0.74
CA THR A 35 -16.95 -11.35 1.90
C THR A 35 -18.09 -11.00 2.87
N PRO A 36 -18.50 -11.93 3.75
CA PRO A 36 -19.48 -11.62 4.80
C PRO A 36 -19.06 -10.42 5.68
N LEU A 37 -17.77 -10.32 6.01
CA LEU A 37 -17.24 -9.23 6.82
C LEU A 37 -17.18 -7.90 6.04
N GLY A 38 -16.76 -7.95 4.78
CA GLY A 38 -16.66 -6.75 3.94
C GLY A 38 -18.00 -6.12 3.64
N LYS A 39 -19.09 -6.88 3.58
CA LYS A 39 -20.45 -6.30 3.48
C LYS A 39 -20.79 -5.33 4.62
N VAL A 40 -20.10 -5.43 5.75
CA VAL A 40 -20.27 -4.54 6.92
C VAL A 40 -19.16 -3.49 6.98
N PHE A 41 -17.90 -3.89 6.74
CA PHE A 41 -16.73 -3.04 7.05
C PHE A 41 -15.99 -2.47 5.84
N TRP A 42 -16.35 -2.84 4.60
CA TRP A 42 -15.51 -2.60 3.43
C TRP A 42 -14.91 -1.21 3.26
N PRO A 43 -15.69 -0.10 3.27
CA PRO A 43 -15.08 1.20 3.00
C PRO A 43 -14.09 1.58 4.11
N HIS A 44 -14.36 1.22 5.36
CA HIS A 44 -13.50 1.51 6.51
C HIS A 44 -12.25 0.62 6.51
N ALA A 45 -12.39 -0.68 6.25
CA ALA A 45 -11.29 -1.62 6.25
C ALA A 45 -10.31 -1.36 5.08
N LEU A 46 -10.83 -1.09 3.89
CA LEU A 46 -9.99 -0.76 2.74
C LEU A 46 -9.28 0.58 2.95
N PHE A 47 -9.99 1.61 3.45
CA PHE A 47 -9.39 2.90 3.76
C PHE A 47 -8.32 2.81 4.85
N ALA A 48 -8.60 2.12 5.96
CA ALA A 48 -7.63 1.94 7.03
C ALA A 48 -6.36 1.23 6.53
N HIS A 49 -6.53 0.16 5.76
CA HIS A 49 -5.41 -0.57 5.19
C HIS A 49 -4.56 0.31 4.24
N SER A 50 -5.20 1.02 3.32
CA SER A 50 -4.46 1.89 2.39
C SER A 50 -3.81 3.09 3.09
N MET A 51 -4.43 3.63 4.14
CA MET A 51 -3.85 4.69 4.97
C MET A 51 -2.63 4.23 5.76
N ILE A 52 -2.56 2.96 6.20
CA ILE A 52 -1.35 2.41 6.82
C ILE A 52 -0.18 2.44 5.83
N HIS A 53 -0.41 1.99 4.58
CA HIS A 53 0.62 2.04 3.52
C HIS A 53 1.03 3.48 3.21
N GLY A 54 0.06 4.37 3.01
CA GLY A 54 0.33 5.80 2.78
C GLY A 54 1.09 6.44 3.94
N GLY A 55 0.77 6.07 5.19
CA GLY A 55 1.47 6.54 6.39
C GLY A 55 2.93 6.10 6.42
N PHE A 56 3.23 4.83 6.13
CA PHE A 56 4.61 4.37 6.01
C PHE A 56 5.37 5.14 4.93
N VAL A 57 4.78 5.33 3.75
CA VAL A 57 5.41 6.12 2.68
C VAL A 57 5.68 7.56 3.13
N ALA A 58 4.71 8.24 3.75
CA ALA A 58 4.87 9.62 4.21
C ALA A 58 5.97 9.76 5.28
N VAL A 59 6.02 8.85 6.25
CA VAL A 59 7.05 8.88 7.31
C VAL A 59 8.44 8.59 6.76
N ILE A 60 8.58 7.59 5.87
CA ILE A 60 9.88 7.18 5.33
C ILE A 60 10.43 8.22 4.34
N THR A 61 9.57 8.79 3.49
CA THR A 61 9.99 9.77 2.47
C THR A 61 10.02 11.20 3.00
N GLY A 62 9.40 11.47 4.15
CA GLY A 62 9.18 12.82 4.65
C GLY A 62 8.15 13.63 3.85
N HIS A 63 7.41 13.01 2.91
CA HIS A 63 6.55 13.73 1.97
C HIS A 63 5.09 13.23 2.00
N VAL A 64 4.20 14.02 2.63
CA VAL A 64 2.79 13.64 2.82
C VAL A 64 2.04 13.36 1.52
N TRP A 65 2.36 14.08 0.44
CA TRP A 65 1.68 13.87 -0.85
C TRP A 65 2.04 12.54 -1.50
N LEU A 66 3.25 12.01 -1.26
CA LEU A 66 3.60 10.66 -1.72
C LEU A 66 2.81 9.62 -0.93
N GLY A 67 2.61 9.85 0.37
CA GLY A 67 1.75 9.01 1.20
C GLY A 67 0.28 9.02 0.75
N ILE A 68 -0.28 10.18 0.40
CA ILE A 68 -1.65 10.29 -0.14
C ILE A 68 -1.75 9.55 -1.48
N ALA A 69 -0.76 9.73 -2.36
CA ALA A 69 -0.74 9.04 -3.66
C ALA A 69 -0.65 7.51 -3.49
N GLU A 70 0.20 7.03 -2.57
CA GLU A 70 0.26 5.62 -2.21
C GLU A 70 -1.08 5.11 -1.67
N ALA A 71 -1.72 5.80 -0.73
CA ALA A 71 -3.01 5.37 -0.20
C ALA A 71 -4.08 5.25 -1.30
N ALA A 72 -4.09 6.16 -2.28
CA ALA A 72 -5.00 6.09 -3.41
C ALA A 72 -4.69 4.90 -4.35
N ILE A 73 -3.42 4.72 -4.74
CA ILE A 73 -2.97 3.62 -5.60
C ILE A 73 -3.21 2.27 -4.92
N HIS A 74 -2.91 2.17 -3.62
CA HIS A 74 -3.06 0.95 -2.84
C HIS A 74 -4.53 0.57 -2.71
N ALA A 75 -5.40 1.52 -2.36
CA ALA A 75 -6.84 1.29 -2.30
C ALA A 75 -7.41 0.83 -3.65
N ALA A 76 -7.01 1.48 -4.76
CA ALA A 76 -7.47 1.11 -6.10
C ALA A 76 -7.01 -0.31 -6.49
N THR A 77 -5.75 -0.64 -6.23
CA THR A 77 -5.16 -1.94 -6.59
C THR A 77 -5.78 -3.08 -5.77
N ASP A 78 -5.92 -2.89 -4.46
CA ASP A 78 -6.57 -3.86 -3.60
C ASP A 78 -8.04 -4.06 -3.95
N TRP A 79 -8.75 -3.00 -4.28
CA TRP A 79 -10.12 -3.10 -4.75
C TRP A 79 -10.19 -3.92 -6.03
N LEU A 80 -9.37 -3.63 -7.04
CA LEU A 80 -9.33 -4.40 -8.29
C LEU A 80 -9.00 -5.88 -8.05
N LYS A 81 -8.09 -6.18 -7.12
CA LYS A 81 -7.75 -7.55 -6.70
C LYS A 81 -8.95 -8.24 -6.05
N CYS A 82 -9.62 -7.58 -5.09
CA CYS A 82 -10.80 -8.12 -4.42
C CYS A 82 -11.98 -8.37 -5.37
N GLU A 83 -12.07 -7.56 -6.43
CA GLU A 83 -13.03 -7.70 -7.53
C GLU A 83 -12.59 -8.73 -8.59
N LYS A 84 -11.47 -9.43 -8.38
CA LYS A 84 -10.90 -10.43 -9.30
C LYS A 84 -10.61 -9.87 -10.70
N ARG A 85 -10.38 -8.56 -10.83
CA ARG A 85 -10.02 -7.89 -12.09
C ARG A 85 -8.53 -7.97 -12.39
N ILE A 86 -7.72 -8.15 -11.36
CA ILE A 86 -6.28 -8.36 -11.47
C ILE A 86 -5.85 -9.57 -10.64
N SER A 87 -4.71 -10.17 -11.01
CA SER A 87 -4.11 -11.27 -10.24
C SER A 87 -3.30 -10.73 -9.05
N LEU A 88 -3.05 -11.60 -8.05
CA LEU A 88 -2.16 -11.28 -6.93
C LEU A 88 -0.75 -10.88 -7.39
N ARG A 89 -0.25 -11.47 -8.49
CA ARG A 89 1.06 -11.10 -9.04
C ARG A 89 1.07 -9.66 -9.56
N LEU A 90 0.00 -9.24 -10.24
CA LEU A 90 -0.11 -7.88 -10.76
C LEU A 90 -0.28 -6.87 -9.61
N ASP A 91 -1.05 -7.22 -8.59
CA ASP A 91 -1.15 -6.45 -7.34
C ASP A 91 0.23 -6.19 -6.71
N GLN A 92 1.01 -7.24 -6.47
CA GLN A 92 2.35 -7.09 -5.90
C GLN A 92 3.31 -6.32 -6.81
N PHE A 93 3.19 -6.48 -8.13
CA PHE A 93 4.00 -5.71 -9.07
C PHE A 93 3.70 -4.21 -9.00
N VAL A 94 2.43 -3.82 -8.91
CA VAL A 94 2.04 -2.41 -8.72
C VAL A 94 2.59 -1.89 -7.39
N HIS A 95 2.43 -2.66 -6.31
CA HIS A 95 2.92 -2.23 -5.00
C HIS A 95 4.43 -2.02 -5.02
N TYR A 96 5.23 -2.99 -5.47
CA TYR A 96 6.69 -2.81 -5.55
C TYR A 96 7.09 -1.71 -6.53
N GLY A 97 6.39 -1.59 -7.66
CA GLY A 97 6.60 -0.52 -8.64
C GLY A 97 6.40 0.87 -8.03
N SER A 98 5.35 1.07 -7.24
CA SER A 98 5.12 2.32 -6.51
C SER A 98 6.26 2.65 -5.56
N LYS A 99 6.82 1.65 -4.84
CA LYS A 99 7.91 1.90 -3.87
C LYS A 99 9.20 2.30 -4.57
N VAL A 100 9.49 1.71 -5.73
CA VAL A 100 10.59 2.16 -6.61
C VAL A 100 10.33 3.59 -7.09
N ALA A 101 9.12 3.90 -7.56
CA ALA A 101 8.78 5.24 -8.01
C ALA A 101 8.93 6.29 -6.89
N TRP A 102 8.45 6.01 -5.67
CA TRP A 102 8.59 6.91 -4.53
C TRP A 102 10.03 7.10 -4.09
N ALA A 103 10.84 6.04 -4.07
CA ALA A 103 12.27 6.17 -3.78
C ALA A 103 12.98 7.08 -4.79
N LEU A 104 12.67 6.93 -6.08
CA LEU A 104 13.24 7.77 -7.15
C LEU A 104 12.77 9.22 -7.07
N ILE A 105 11.47 9.45 -6.83
CA ILE A 105 10.92 10.80 -6.70
C ILE A 105 11.49 11.50 -5.45
N THR A 106 11.56 10.79 -4.32
CA THR A 106 12.16 11.32 -3.09
C THR A 106 13.64 11.68 -3.30
N TRP A 107 14.40 10.79 -3.96
CA TRP A 107 15.79 11.06 -4.29
C TRP A 107 15.97 12.24 -5.25
N TRP A 108 15.06 12.41 -6.23
CA TRP A 108 15.09 13.54 -7.16
C TRP A 108 14.79 14.88 -6.49
N MET A 109 13.98 14.87 -5.42
CA MET A 109 13.60 16.07 -4.66
C MET A 109 14.64 16.49 -3.61
N ALA A 110 15.61 15.62 -3.30
CA ALA A 110 16.66 15.83 -2.31
C ALA A 110 17.91 16.47 -2.93
#